data_AF-A0A9E0PUT0-F1
#
_entry.id   AF-A0A9E0PUT0-F1
#
_cell.length_a   1.000
_cell.length_b   1.000
_cell.length_c   1.000
_cell.angle_alpha   90.00
_cell.angle_beta   90.00
_cell.angle_gamma   90.00
#
_symmetry.space_group_name_H-M   'P 1'
#
loop_
_entity.id
_entity.type
_entity.pdbx_description
1 polymer ?
#
loop_
_entity_poly.entity_id
_entity_poly.type
_entity_poly.pdbx_seq_one_letter_code
_entity_poly.pdbx_strand_id
1 'polypeptide(L)' 'MFGATKSKFSDIRFEELNVDDSSTKELSAKYGVSGIPCVVFLDGSGNVLFKGGPSRDIDGFTAQIQQYR' A
#
# COMPACT_ATOMS: atom_id res chain seq x y z
N MET A 1 -12.89 2.39 -0.50
CA MET A 1 -12.25 1.18 0.05
C MET A 1 -11.08 1.53 0.97
N PHE A 2 -10.02 2.14 0.45
CA PHE A 2 -8.82 2.53 1.23
C PHE A 2 -9.14 3.31 2.50
N GLY A 3 -9.91 4.40 2.42
CA GLY A 3 -10.29 5.19 3.60
C GLY A 3 -11.08 4.40 4.67
N ALA A 4 -11.97 3.49 4.25
CA ALA A 4 -12.73 2.64 5.17
C ALA A 4 -11.83 1.59 5.84
N THR A 5 -10.90 1.00 5.09
CA THR A 5 -9.93 0.03 5.61
C THR A 5 -8.95 0.71 6.56
N LYS A 6 -8.46 1.92 6.24
CA LYS A 6 -7.57 2.72 7.10
C LYS A 6 -8.16 2.91 8.50
N SER A 7 -9.46 3.20 8.61
CA SER A 7 -10.13 3.35 9.91
C SER A 7 -10.19 2.07 10.74
N LYS A 8 -9.96 0.88 10.15
CA LYS A 8 -9.92 -0.41 10.86
C LYS A 8 -8.56 -0.70 11.51
N PHE A 9 -7.50 0.02 11.16
CA PHE A 9 -6.13 -0.22 11.63
C PHE A 9 -5.56 1.04 12.26
N SER A 10 -5.33 1.01 13.57
CA SER A 10 -4.76 2.14 14.34
C SER A 10 -3.23 2.10 14.44
N ASP A 11 -2.63 0.95 14.18
CA ASP A 11 -1.19 0.67 14.31
C ASP A 11 -0.43 0.73 12.98
N ILE A 12 -1.14 0.88 11.86
CA ILE A 12 -0.56 0.92 10.51
C ILE A 12 -0.66 2.35 9.96
N ARG A 13 0.45 2.88 9.45
CA ARG A 13 0.46 4.16 8.73
C ARG A 13 0.07 3.93 7.27
N PHE A 14 -1.01 4.57 6.85
CA PHE A 14 -1.47 4.57 5.46
C PHE A 14 -1.10 5.88 4.77
N GLU A 15 -0.43 5.76 3.63
CA GLU A 15 0.01 6.87 2.79
C GLU A 15 -0.43 6.64 1.33
N GLU A 16 -1.02 7.68 0.73
CA GLU A 16 -1.42 7.68 -0.68
C GLU A 16 -0.44 8.57 -1.45
N LEU A 17 0.16 8.02 -2.51
CA LEU A 17 1.15 8.73 -3.32
C LEU A 17 0.66 8.83 -4.76
N ASN A 18 0.71 10.03 -5.32
CA ASN A 18 0.49 10.24 -6.74
C ASN A 18 1.79 9.96 -7.49
N VAL A 19 1.83 8.88 -8.30
CA VAL A 19 3.03 8.45 -9.04
C VAL A 19 3.43 9.39 -10.18
N ASP A 20 2.54 10.29 -10.59
CA ASP A 20 2.83 11.30 -11.62
C ASP A 20 3.61 12.50 -11.07
N ASP A 21 3.60 12.70 -9.74
CA ASP A 21 4.35 13.78 -9.10
C ASP A 21 5.86 13.50 -9.16
N SER A 22 6.65 14.52 -9.46
CA SER A 22 8.11 14.39 -9.56
C SER A 22 8.75 13.94 -8.24
N SER A 23 8.16 14.27 -7.09
CA SER A 23 8.59 13.87 -5.75
C SER A 23 8.42 12.38 -5.46
N THR A 24 7.56 11.68 -6.19
CA THR A 24 7.27 10.26 -5.96
C THR A 24 7.93 9.35 -7.01
N LYS A 25 8.56 9.91 -8.04
CA LYS A 25 9.27 9.15 -9.09
C LYS A 25 10.38 8.27 -8.54
N GLU A 26 11.13 8.74 -7.55
CA GLU A 26 12.18 7.93 -6.91
C GLU A 26 11.59 6.75 -6.13
N LEU A 27 10.47 6.98 -5.45
CA LEU A 27 9.74 5.94 -4.71
C LEU A 27 9.10 4.91 -5.65
N SER A 28 8.46 5.37 -6.73
CA SER A 28 7.84 4.49 -7.73
C SER A 28 8.90 3.63 -8.44
N ALA A 29 10.08 4.19 -8.74
CA ALA A 29 11.22 3.44 -9.25
C ALA A 29 11.78 2.46 -8.20
N LYS A 30 11.99 2.90 -6.96
CA LYS A 30 12.52 2.08 -5.85
C LYS A 30 11.66 0.85 -5.59
N TYR A 31 10.34 1.01 -5.62
CA TYR A 31 9.42 -0.10 -5.42
C TYR A 31 9.01 -0.80 -6.73
N GLY A 32 9.47 -0.32 -7.87
CA GLY A 32 9.18 -0.89 -9.19
C GLY A 32 7.68 -0.94 -9.47
N VAL A 33 7.00 0.21 -9.36
CA VAL A 33 5.58 0.36 -9.69
C VAL A 33 5.44 0.47 -11.21
N SER A 34 4.80 -0.52 -11.83
CA SER A 34 4.61 -0.60 -13.28
C SER A 34 3.14 -0.43 -13.72
N GLY A 35 2.22 -0.31 -12.77
CA GLY A 35 0.79 -0.17 -13.02
C GLY A 35 0.05 0.35 -11.79
N ILE A 36 -1.06 1.03 -12.02
CA ILE A 36 -1.92 1.60 -10.97
C ILE A 36 -3.34 1.01 -11.05
N PRO A 37 -4.03 0.81 -9.91
CA PRO A 37 -3.56 1.03 -8.54
C PRO A 37 -2.56 -0.05 -8.08
N CYS A 38 -1.57 0.34 -7.28
CA CYS A 38 -0.56 -0.54 -6.67
C CYS A 38 -0.43 -0.22 -5.17
N VAL A 39 -0.24 -1.26 -4.36
CA VAL A 39 0.04 -1.15 -2.93
C VAL A 39 1.36 -1.83 -2.58
N VAL A 40 2.09 -1.21 -1.66
CA VAL A 40 3.33 -1.72 -1.09
C VAL A 40 3.16 -1.74 0.41
N PHE A 41 3.32 -2.92 1.02
CA PHE A 41 3.31 -3.05 2.48
C PHE A 41 4.75 -3.12 2.98
N LEU A 42 5.05 -2.33 4.01
CA LEU A 42 6.37 -2.24 4.61
C LEU A 42 6.29 -2.66 6.08
N ASP A 43 7.34 -3.31 6.58
CA ASP A 43 7.52 -3.51 8.02
C ASP A 43 8.03 -2.23 8.72
N GLY A 44 8.16 -2.28 10.05
CA GLY A 44 8.69 -1.16 10.84
C GLY A 44 10.16 -0.81 10.55
N SER A 45 10.90 -1.66 9.84
CA SER A 45 12.28 -1.42 9.41
C SER A 45 12.37 -0.94 7.94
N GLY A 46 11.24 -0.86 7.24
CA GLY A 46 11.16 -0.45 5.83
C GLY A 46 11.36 -1.57 4.81
N ASN A 47 11.35 -2.84 5.22
CA ASN A 47 11.41 -3.98 4.29
C ASN A 47 10.05 -4.22 3.63
N VAL A 48 10.06 -4.61 2.36
CA VAL A 48 8.84 -4.91 1.60
C VAL A 48 8.27 -6.27 2.03
N LEU A 49 7.09 -6.26 2.61
CA LEU A 49 6.32 -7.46 2.96
C LEU A 49 5.44 -7.92 1.81
N PHE A 50 4.89 -6.97 1.05
CA PHE A 50 4.03 -7.24 -0.09
C PHE A 50 4.12 -6.13 -1.12
N LYS A 51 4.00 -6.50 -2.40
CA LYS A 51 3.79 -5.58 -3.52
C LYS A 51 2.82 -6.17 -4.52
N GLY A 52 1.79 -5.42 -4.90
CA GLY A 52 0.87 -5.83 -5.94
C GLY A 52 -0.36 -4.96 -6.04
N GLY A 53 -1.37 -5.44 -6.77
CA GLY A 53 -2.68 -4.80 -6.79
C GLY A 53 -3.37 -4.95 -5.43
N PRO A 54 -4.13 -3.93 -4.98
CA PRO A 54 -5.03 -4.12 -3.86
C PRO A 54 -6.18 -5.05 -4.27
N SER A 55 -6.77 -5.74 -3.29
CA SER A 55 -8.09 -6.33 -3.49
C SER A 55 -9.11 -5.26 -3.94
N ARG A 56 -10.24 -5.69 -4.49
CA ARG A 56 -11.27 -4.80 -5.06
C ARG A 56 -12.37 -4.40 -4.06
N ASP A 57 -12.45 -5.06 -2.92
CA ASP A 57 -13.46 -4.83 -1.88
C ASP A 57 -12.84 -4.73 -0.47
N ILE A 58 -13.50 -4.00 0.43
CA ILE A 58 -13.00 -3.64 1.76
C ILE A 58 -12.54 -4.86 2.57
N ASP A 59 -13.31 -5.94 2.52
CA ASP A 59 -13.02 -7.13 3.32
C ASP A 59 -11.81 -7.88 2.75
N GLY A 60 -11.73 -7.98 1.42
CA GLY A 60 -10.55 -8.49 0.72
C GLY A 60 -9.28 -7.68 1.02
N PHE A 61 -9.33 -6.34 1.08
CA PHE A 61 -8.14 -5.56 1.48
C PHE A 61 -7.76 -5.83 2.92
N THR A 62 -8.78 -5.90 3.78
CA THR A 62 -8.57 -6.05 5.22
C THR A 62 -7.87 -7.38 5.48
N ALA A 63 -8.34 -8.45 4.85
CA ALA A 63 -7.72 -9.77 4.89
C ALA A 63 -6.30 -9.74 4.30
N GLN A 64 -6.11 -9.03 3.18
CA GLN A 64 -4.79 -8.89 2.55
C GLN A 64 -3.79 -8.18 3.48
N ILE A 65 -4.18 -7.13 4.20
CA ILE A 65 -3.32 -6.45 5.18
C ILE A 65 -3.02 -7.38 6.36
N GLN A 66 -4.03 -8.08 6.88
CA GLN A 66 -3.88 -9.01 8.01
C GLN A 66 -2.94 -10.18 7.71
N GLN A 67 -2.81 -10.60 6.45
CA GLN A 67 -1.87 -11.66 6.05
C GLN A 67 -0.40 -11.28 6.29
N TYR A 68 -0.07 -9.99 6.23
CA TYR A 68 1.30 -9.47 6.35
C TYR A 68 1.53 -8.66 7.63
N ARG A 69 0.56 -8.64 8.54
CA ARG A 69 0.67 -8.06 9.88
C ARG A 69 1.19 -9.10 10.86
#